data_AF-A0A964Z094-F1
#
_entry.id   AF-A0A964Z094-F1
#
_cell.length_a   1.000
_cell.length_b   1.000
_cell.length_c   1.000
_cell.angle_alpha   90.00
_cell.angle_beta   90.00
_cell.angle_gamma   90.00
#
_symmetry.space_group_name_H-M   'P 1'
#
loop_
_entity.id
_entity.type
_entity.pdbx_description
1 polymer ?
#
loop_
_entity_poly.entity_id
_entity_poly.type
_entity_poly.pdbx_seq_one_letter_code
_entity_poly.pdbx_strand_id
1 'polypeptide(L)'
;MTVWIFAFVNYWAYNTADAILSGSAINALVPAIPSNVGFIIAASVASVIAIYGYDQIHAVNRYLLWPSIAILTLLTVGVVSRGSFPAGAFDLGNFQLAPFMTVFVIIAGFQLGWAPYVSDYSRYLPGNVGVSSTFKWTYLPSALSGVWVFGLGAFASAPDGTLLPIAAFKAVGDSIFSGFGTIAILILLLGLLAVMSINAYGGSLALISIVDSFKPVNPTRNVRILAVAVMGLTVWGTAAFVGEERFNVFYGNALVFLAYLFTPWTAINLIDYFFVRKGTYVIKEIFKKDGIYGMWGWRGQLAYVIGILCMIPFFVTSPYVGPIAQSLGSVDYSIFVGLPVSAIIYLLLAKSIDLKKEQSMAKAEGNLTTKH
;
A
#
# COMPACT_ATOMS: atom_id res chain seq x y z
N MET A 1 15.40 8.06 9.13
CA MET A 1 15.59 8.50 7.73
C MET A 1 14.85 7.62 6.71
N THR A 2 14.56 6.35 6.99
CA THR A 2 14.12 5.37 5.97
C THR A 2 12.62 5.30 5.66
N VAL A 3 11.74 5.34 6.66
CA VAL A 3 10.30 5.04 6.42
C VAL A 3 9.61 6.02 5.47
N TRP A 4 9.89 7.32 5.56
CA TRP A 4 9.22 8.32 4.72
C TRP A 4 9.58 8.17 3.24
N ILE A 5 10.80 7.73 2.93
CA ILE A 5 11.22 7.42 1.55
C ILE A 5 10.43 6.22 1.02
N PHE A 6 10.29 5.17 1.81
CA PHE A 6 9.55 3.98 1.39
C PHE A 6 8.04 4.23 1.35
N ALA A 7 7.51 5.03 2.26
CA ALA A 7 6.13 5.51 2.21
C ALA A 7 5.91 6.34 0.93
N PHE A 8 6.84 7.22 0.56
CA PHE A 8 6.78 7.95 -0.70
C PHE A 8 6.79 7.00 -1.90
N VAL A 9 7.72 6.02 -1.95
CA VAL A 9 7.77 5.00 -3.01
C VAL A 9 6.46 4.19 -3.06
N ASN A 10 5.88 3.86 -1.91
CA ASN A 10 4.61 3.17 -1.78
C ASN A 10 3.45 3.98 -2.40
N TYR A 11 3.28 5.24 -1.99
CA TYR A 11 2.28 6.13 -2.59
C TYR A 11 2.50 6.31 -4.09
N TRP A 12 3.76 6.44 -4.52
CA TRP A 12 4.12 6.61 -5.92
C TRP A 12 3.81 5.37 -6.75
N ALA A 13 4.13 4.18 -6.25
CA ALA A 13 3.86 2.92 -6.93
C ALA A 13 2.36 2.65 -7.08
N TYR A 14 1.59 2.84 -6.01
CA TYR A 14 0.13 2.73 -6.07
C TYR A 14 -0.48 3.75 -7.03
N ASN A 15 -0.10 5.03 -6.91
CA ASN A 15 -0.66 6.06 -7.79
C ASN A 15 -0.27 5.87 -9.26
N THR A 16 0.90 5.28 -9.53
CA THR A 16 1.31 4.90 -10.89
C THR A 16 0.46 3.76 -11.43
N ALA A 17 0.21 2.72 -10.64
CA ALA A 17 -0.68 1.62 -11.00
C ALA A 17 -2.11 2.13 -11.28
N ASP A 18 -2.62 2.98 -10.38
CA ASP A 18 -3.95 3.58 -10.51
C ASP A 18 -4.05 4.48 -11.74
N ALA A 19 -3.00 5.26 -12.04
CA ALA A 19 -2.96 6.10 -13.23
C ALA A 19 -3.04 5.25 -14.52
N ILE A 20 -2.24 4.18 -14.62
CA ILE A 20 -2.25 3.27 -15.77
C ILE A 20 -3.66 2.68 -15.98
N LEU A 21 -4.27 2.15 -14.92
CA LEU A 21 -5.61 1.58 -15.02
C LEU A 21 -6.68 2.64 -15.34
N SER A 22 -6.55 3.85 -14.79
CA SER A 22 -7.50 4.92 -15.03
C SER A 22 -7.49 5.39 -16.48
N GLY A 23 -6.32 5.55 -17.10
CA GLY A 23 -6.29 5.96 -18.52
C GLY A 23 -6.79 4.88 -19.46
N SER A 24 -6.51 3.61 -19.16
CA SER A 24 -7.08 2.49 -19.91
C SER A 24 -8.60 2.38 -19.73
N ALA A 25 -9.11 2.62 -18.52
CA ALA A 25 -10.55 2.72 -18.27
C ALA A 25 -11.18 3.88 -19.05
N ILE A 26 -10.55 5.07 -19.05
CA ILE A 26 -11.03 6.22 -19.83
C ILE A 26 -11.05 5.89 -21.33
N ASN A 27 -10.00 5.26 -21.86
CA ASN A 27 -9.97 4.84 -23.26
C ASN A 27 -11.07 3.80 -23.57
N ALA A 28 -11.31 2.84 -22.68
CA ALA A 28 -12.38 1.86 -22.84
C ALA A 28 -13.78 2.49 -22.83
N LEU A 29 -13.98 3.57 -22.07
CA LEU A 29 -15.25 4.31 -22.01
C LEU A 29 -15.41 5.29 -23.18
N VAL A 30 -14.31 5.94 -23.58
CA VAL A 30 -14.26 6.95 -24.64
C VAL A 30 -13.05 6.64 -25.54
N PRO A 31 -13.20 5.78 -26.56
CA PRO A 31 -12.10 5.32 -27.42
C PRO A 31 -11.33 6.44 -28.13
N ALA A 32 -11.96 7.61 -28.29
CA ALA A 32 -11.33 8.80 -28.86
C ALA A 32 -10.25 9.43 -27.96
N ILE A 33 -10.21 9.10 -26.66
CA ILE A 33 -9.21 9.58 -25.71
C ILE A 33 -8.12 8.50 -25.57
N PRO A 34 -6.89 8.72 -26.07
CA PRO A 34 -5.81 7.76 -25.89
C PRO A 34 -5.45 7.59 -24.41
N SER A 35 -5.02 6.39 -23.98
CA SER A 35 -4.77 6.08 -22.57
C SER A 35 -3.77 7.02 -21.91
N ASN A 36 -2.73 7.50 -22.63
CA ASN A 36 -1.76 8.46 -22.12
C ASN A 36 -2.39 9.83 -21.77
N VAL A 37 -3.38 10.29 -22.53
CA VAL A 37 -4.19 11.49 -22.23
C VAL A 37 -5.14 11.19 -21.08
N GLY A 38 -5.73 9.99 -21.05
CA GLY A 38 -6.52 9.50 -19.92
C GLY A 38 -5.77 9.57 -18.58
N PHE A 39 -4.47 9.25 -18.56
CA PHE A 39 -3.62 9.40 -17.37
C PHE A 39 -3.57 10.84 -16.87
N ILE A 40 -3.40 11.80 -17.78
CA ILE A 40 -3.33 13.23 -17.45
C ILE A 40 -4.67 13.71 -16.88
N ILE A 41 -5.79 13.28 -17.49
CA ILE A 41 -7.13 13.60 -17.01
C ILE A 41 -7.33 13.05 -15.59
N ALA A 42 -7.04 11.76 -15.38
CA ALA A 42 -7.19 11.10 -14.09
C ALA A 42 -6.32 11.75 -13.01
N ALA A 43 -5.05 12.00 -13.30
CA ALA A 43 -4.12 12.66 -12.39
C ALA A 43 -4.55 14.10 -12.05
N SER A 44 -5.10 14.83 -13.03
CA SER A 44 -5.61 16.20 -12.83
C SER A 44 -6.82 16.19 -11.90
N VAL A 45 -7.78 15.30 -12.14
CA VAL A 45 -8.97 15.14 -11.29
C VAL A 45 -8.56 14.74 -9.87
N ALA A 46 -7.67 13.76 -9.74
CA ALA A 46 -7.18 13.31 -8.43
C ALA A 46 -6.43 14.40 -7.67
N SER A 47 -5.60 15.19 -8.38
CA SER A 47 -4.87 16.32 -7.78
C SER A 47 -5.82 17.41 -7.29
N VAL A 48 -6.87 17.70 -8.05
CA VAL A 48 -7.92 18.65 -7.65
C VAL A 48 -8.64 18.15 -6.39
N ILE A 49 -9.06 16.89 -6.34
CA ILE A 49 -9.69 16.29 -5.16
C ILE A 49 -8.73 16.31 -3.95
N ALA A 50 -7.46 15.97 -4.15
CA ALA A 50 -6.44 15.98 -3.10
C ALA A 50 -6.22 17.37 -2.47
N ILE A 51 -6.43 18.46 -3.22
CA ILE A 51 -6.35 19.83 -2.69
C ILE A 51 -7.45 20.11 -1.66
N TYR A 52 -8.63 19.52 -1.82
CA TYR A 52 -9.76 19.75 -0.92
C TYR A 52 -9.60 19.04 0.43
N GLY A 53 -8.75 17.99 0.52
CA GLY A 53 -8.31 17.41 1.79
C GLY A 53 -9.11 16.20 2.28
N TYR A 54 -8.83 15.80 3.53
CA TYR A 54 -9.27 14.55 4.16
C TYR A 54 -10.80 14.39 4.26
N ASP A 55 -11.53 15.44 4.66
CA ASP A 55 -12.97 15.36 4.95
C ASP A 55 -13.81 15.07 3.69
N GLN A 56 -13.42 15.67 2.55
CA GLN A 56 -14.08 15.52 1.27
C GLN A 56 -13.81 14.15 0.67
N ILE A 57 -12.56 13.67 0.75
CA ILE A 57 -12.20 12.30 0.37
C ILE A 57 -13.04 11.30 1.16
N HIS A 58 -13.20 11.52 2.47
CA HIS A 58 -14.04 10.67 3.31
C HIS A 58 -15.51 10.67 2.90
N ALA A 59 -16.06 11.85 2.62
CA ALA A 59 -17.43 11.96 2.15
C ALA A 59 -17.62 11.18 0.83
N VAL A 60 -16.74 11.38 -0.14
CA VAL A 60 -16.76 10.68 -1.43
C VAL A 60 -16.69 9.17 -1.23
N ASN A 61 -15.75 8.68 -0.41
CA ASN A 61 -15.62 7.24 -0.13
C ASN A 61 -16.88 6.65 0.53
N ARG A 62 -17.54 7.40 1.41
CA ARG A 62 -18.80 6.96 2.04
C ARG A 62 -19.91 6.74 1.02
N TYR A 63 -20.00 7.61 0.01
CA TYR A 63 -21.00 7.47 -1.05
C TYR A 63 -20.61 6.40 -2.08
N LEU A 64 -19.33 6.30 -2.44
CA LEU A 64 -18.83 5.31 -3.40
C LEU A 64 -18.82 3.88 -2.85
N LEU A 65 -18.81 3.69 -1.53
CA LEU A 65 -18.80 2.38 -0.90
C LEU A 65 -19.92 1.47 -1.40
N TRP A 66 -21.17 1.94 -1.37
CA TRP A 66 -22.33 1.12 -1.71
C TRP A 66 -22.39 0.75 -3.20
N PRO A 67 -22.21 1.68 -4.16
CA PRO A 67 -22.07 1.34 -5.56
C PRO A 67 -20.90 0.38 -5.83
N SER A 68 -19.76 0.57 -5.14
CA SER A 68 -18.59 -0.29 -5.30
C SER A 68 -18.85 -1.72 -4.82
N ILE A 69 -19.48 -1.89 -3.66
CA ILE A 69 -19.89 -3.22 -3.17
C ILE A 69 -20.87 -3.86 -4.15
N ALA A 70 -21.87 -3.10 -4.62
CA ALA A 70 -22.87 -3.61 -5.55
C ALA A 70 -22.22 -4.09 -6.86
N ILE A 71 -21.34 -3.26 -7.46
CA ILE A 71 -20.71 -3.61 -8.73
C ILE A 71 -19.74 -4.78 -8.59
N LEU A 72 -18.94 -4.84 -7.52
CA LEU A 72 -18.04 -5.97 -7.25
C LEU A 72 -18.81 -7.27 -6.99
N THR A 73 -19.96 -7.19 -6.31
CA THR A 73 -20.86 -8.34 -6.11
C THR A 73 -21.41 -8.83 -7.44
N LEU A 74 -21.91 -7.92 -8.28
CA LEU A 74 -22.42 -8.26 -9.61
C LEU A 74 -21.32 -8.86 -10.50
N LEU A 75 -20.11 -8.29 -10.48
CA LEU A 75 -18.96 -8.85 -11.21
C LEU A 75 -18.56 -10.23 -10.67
N THR A 76 -18.67 -10.46 -9.36
CA THR A 76 -18.45 -11.80 -8.78
C THR A 76 -19.48 -12.79 -9.31
N VAL A 77 -20.76 -12.40 -9.38
CA VAL A 77 -21.81 -13.22 -10.01
C VAL A 77 -21.48 -13.45 -11.49
N GLY A 78 -21.03 -12.42 -12.22
CA GLY A 78 -20.63 -12.52 -13.63
C GLY A 78 -19.48 -13.49 -13.88
N VAL A 79 -18.46 -13.47 -13.02
CA VAL A 79 -17.34 -14.42 -13.06
C VAL A 79 -17.81 -15.85 -12.86
N VAL A 80 -18.73 -16.08 -11.92
CA VAL A 80 -19.27 -17.42 -11.65
C VAL A 80 -20.20 -17.87 -12.77
N SER A 81 -21.07 -16.99 -13.25
CA SER A 81 -22.10 -17.31 -14.25
C SER A 81 -21.54 -17.56 -15.65
N ARG A 82 -20.44 -16.88 -16.03
CA ARG A 82 -19.80 -17.13 -17.32
C ARG A 82 -19.18 -18.53 -17.44
N GLY A 83 -18.96 -19.22 -16.31
CA GLY A 83 -18.51 -20.62 -16.26
C GLY A 83 -17.14 -20.93 -16.87
N SER A 84 -16.39 -19.91 -17.30
CA SER A 84 -15.10 -20.06 -17.98
C SER A 84 -13.96 -19.96 -16.97
N PHE A 85 -13.46 -21.13 -16.57
CA PHE A 85 -12.30 -21.32 -15.71
C PHE A 85 -11.28 -22.22 -16.42
N PRO A 86 -9.97 -22.03 -16.19
CA PRO A 86 -8.94 -22.94 -16.66
C PRO A 86 -9.23 -24.38 -16.25
N ALA A 87 -8.88 -25.33 -17.11
CA ALA A 87 -8.89 -26.73 -16.75
C ALA A 87 -7.99 -26.95 -15.52
N GLY A 88 -8.51 -27.64 -14.51
CA GLY A 88 -7.79 -27.88 -13.25
C GLY A 88 -7.70 -26.67 -12.31
N ALA A 89 -8.43 -25.57 -12.54
CA ALA A 89 -8.41 -24.40 -11.65
C ALA A 89 -8.76 -24.70 -10.18
N PHE A 90 -9.49 -25.79 -9.94
CA PHE A 90 -9.87 -26.26 -8.59
C PHE A 90 -9.17 -27.57 -8.21
N ASP A 91 -8.15 -28.00 -8.96
CA ASP A 91 -7.36 -29.18 -8.64
C ASP A 91 -6.39 -28.88 -7.49
N LEU A 92 -6.67 -29.47 -6.32
CA LEU A 92 -5.82 -29.35 -5.13
C LEU A 92 -4.63 -30.33 -5.15
N GLY A 93 -4.58 -31.27 -6.11
CA GLY A 93 -3.53 -32.28 -6.22
C GLY A 93 -2.22 -31.78 -6.81
N ASN A 94 -2.24 -30.68 -7.56
CA ASN A 94 -1.09 -30.08 -8.23
C ASN A 94 -0.60 -28.80 -7.54
N PHE A 95 -0.39 -28.85 -6.22
CA PHE A 95 0.08 -27.71 -5.46
C PHE A 95 1.53 -27.34 -5.85
N GLN A 96 1.74 -26.09 -6.26
CA GLN A 96 3.07 -25.56 -6.60
C GLN A 96 3.48 -24.47 -5.60
N LEU A 97 4.50 -24.75 -4.80
CA LEU A 97 4.92 -23.87 -3.72
C LEU A 97 5.47 -22.51 -4.22
N ALA A 98 6.24 -22.49 -5.31
CA ALA A 98 6.83 -21.26 -5.82
C ALA A 98 5.78 -20.24 -6.29
N PRO A 99 4.83 -20.57 -7.19
CA PRO A 99 3.73 -19.67 -7.55
C PRO A 99 2.85 -19.27 -6.36
N PHE A 100 2.58 -20.21 -5.45
CA PHE A 100 1.83 -19.90 -4.22
C PHE A 100 2.55 -18.83 -3.39
N MET A 101 3.86 -18.98 -3.20
CA MET A 101 4.66 -18.03 -2.45
C MET A 101 4.80 -16.68 -3.17
N THR A 102 4.85 -16.66 -4.50
CA THR A 102 4.79 -15.41 -5.27
C THR A 102 3.50 -14.64 -4.98
N VAL A 103 2.34 -15.30 -5.04
CA VAL A 103 1.05 -14.67 -4.72
C VAL A 103 0.99 -14.24 -3.26
N PHE A 104 1.49 -15.08 -2.33
CA PHE A 104 1.56 -14.75 -0.91
C PHE A 104 2.37 -13.47 -0.66
N VAL A 105 3.57 -13.34 -1.24
CA VAL A 105 4.43 -12.17 -1.06
C VAL A 105 3.82 -10.92 -1.69
N ILE A 106 3.17 -11.04 -2.85
CA ILE A 106 2.44 -9.94 -3.49
C ILE A 106 1.31 -9.42 -2.59
N ILE A 107 0.47 -10.32 -2.07
CA ILE A 107 -0.64 -9.95 -1.17
C ILE A 107 -0.12 -9.39 0.15
N ALA A 108 0.95 -9.98 0.70
CA ALA A 108 1.61 -9.47 1.89
C ALA A 108 2.15 -8.05 1.67
N GLY A 109 2.80 -7.80 0.54
CA GLY A 109 3.27 -6.48 0.13
C GLY A 109 2.14 -5.46 0.00
N PHE A 110 1.02 -5.87 -0.60
CA PHE A 110 -0.18 -5.04 -0.67
C PHE A 110 -0.67 -4.62 0.71
N GLN A 111 -0.84 -5.59 1.62
CA GLN A 111 -1.34 -5.31 2.98
C GLN A 111 -0.35 -4.51 3.84
N LEU A 112 0.94 -4.78 3.71
CA LEU A 112 1.98 -3.98 4.38
C LEU A 112 2.02 -2.54 3.86
N GLY A 113 1.75 -2.33 2.57
CA GLY A 113 1.67 -1.01 1.96
C GLY A 113 0.57 -0.11 2.54
N TRP A 114 -0.45 -0.67 3.20
CA TRP A 114 -1.48 0.09 3.90
C TRP A 114 -1.02 0.64 5.27
N ALA A 115 0.11 0.17 5.82
CA ALA A 115 0.56 0.57 7.15
C ALA A 115 0.76 2.10 7.32
N PRO A 116 1.37 2.84 6.37
CA PRO A 116 1.47 4.31 6.47
C PRO A 116 0.09 5.00 6.51
N TYR A 117 -0.90 4.46 5.81
CA TYR A 117 -2.25 5.01 5.79
C TYR A 117 -2.92 4.87 7.16
N VAL A 118 -2.66 3.79 7.90
CA VAL A 118 -3.25 3.60 9.25
C VAL A 118 -2.95 4.78 10.16
N SER A 119 -1.70 5.28 10.16
CA SER A 119 -1.32 6.45 10.99
C SER A 119 -1.99 7.76 10.57
N ASP A 120 -2.32 7.92 9.28
CA ASP A 120 -2.97 9.12 8.77
C ASP A 120 -4.43 9.25 9.24
N TYR A 121 -5.11 8.11 9.38
CA TYR A 121 -6.52 8.06 9.81
C TYR A 121 -6.66 7.92 11.32
N SER A 122 -5.79 7.14 11.99
CA SER A 122 -5.92 6.87 13.42
C SER A 122 -5.75 8.11 14.29
N ARG A 123 -5.04 9.15 13.83
CA ARG A 123 -4.90 10.43 14.54
C ARG A 123 -6.21 11.20 14.73
N TYR A 124 -7.22 10.89 13.91
CA TYR A 124 -8.55 11.50 13.99
C TYR A 124 -9.53 10.67 14.83
N LEU A 125 -9.13 9.49 15.31
CA LEU A 125 -9.97 8.67 16.16
C LEU A 125 -10.04 9.26 17.59
N PRO A 126 -11.22 9.28 18.21
CA PRO A 126 -11.35 9.66 19.61
C PRO A 126 -10.47 8.79 20.52
N GLY A 127 -9.81 9.40 21.50
CA GLY A 127 -8.90 8.70 22.42
C GLY A 127 -9.57 7.70 23.37
N ASN A 128 -10.91 7.61 23.36
CA ASN A 128 -11.68 6.64 24.15
C ASN A 128 -12.02 5.35 23.37
N VAL A 129 -11.63 5.24 22.09
CA VAL A 129 -11.86 4.02 21.30
C VAL A 129 -10.85 2.95 21.72
N GLY A 130 -11.34 1.80 22.17
CA GLY A 130 -10.50 0.69 22.64
C GLY A 130 -9.76 -0.04 21.52
N VAL A 131 -8.55 -0.53 21.83
CA VAL A 131 -7.64 -1.24 20.90
C VAL A 131 -8.31 -2.39 20.15
N SER A 132 -9.11 -3.22 20.84
CA SER A 132 -9.81 -4.37 20.22
C SER A 132 -10.83 -3.93 19.17
N SER A 133 -11.52 -2.82 19.41
CA SER A 133 -12.49 -2.26 18.46
C SER A 133 -11.77 -1.77 17.21
N THR A 134 -10.73 -0.94 17.40
CA THR A 134 -9.91 -0.43 16.30
C THR A 134 -9.31 -1.58 15.49
N PHE A 135 -8.75 -2.59 16.15
CA PHE A 135 -8.19 -3.77 15.47
C PHE A 135 -9.23 -4.49 14.62
N LYS A 136 -10.40 -4.84 15.17
CA LYS A 136 -11.43 -5.59 14.42
C LYS A 136 -11.97 -4.81 13.23
N TRP A 137 -12.24 -3.51 13.42
CA TRP A 137 -12.80 -2.65 12.39
C TRP A 137 -11.80 -2.25 11.30
N THR A 138 -10.49 -2.41 11.53
CA THR A 138 -9.47 -2.26 10.49
C THR A 138 -9.13 -3.61 9.84
N TYR A 139 -8.90 -4.65 10.63
CA TYR A 139 -8.44 -5.95 10.15
C TYR A 139 -9.51 -6.70 9.35
N LEU A 140 -10.74 -6.84 9.87
CA LEU A 140 -11.75 -7.68 9.21
C LEU A 140 -12.14 -7.13 7.83
N PRO A 141 -12.48 -5.83 7.66
CA PRO A 141 -12.83 -5.31 6.34
C PRO A 141 -11.65 -5.39 5.36
N SER A 142 -10.42 -5.12 5.81
CA SER A 142 -9.22 -5.20 4.96
C SER A 142 -8.89 -6.63 4.54
N ALA A 143 -8.99 -7.60 5.46
CA ALA A 143 -8.74 -9.01 5.14
C ALA A 143 -9.82 -9.57 4.21
N LEU A 144 -11.10 -9.29 4.51
CA LEU A 144 -12.22 -9.74 3.69
C LEU A 144 -12.20 -9.11 2.30
N SER A 145 -11.94 -7.81 2.20
CA SER A 145 -11.82 -7.15 0.90
C SER A 145 -10.63 -7.70 0.13
N GLY A 146 -9.45 -7.85 0.75
CA GLY A 146 -8.27 -8.43 0.12
C GLY A 146 -8.57 -9.79 -0.51
N VAL A 147 -9.05 -10.75 0.28
CA VAL A 147 -9.39 -12.09 -0.22
C VAL A 147 -10.39 -12.01 -1.37
N TRP A 148 -11.43 -11.19 -1.22
CA TRP A 148 -12.48 -11.06 -2.22
C TRP A 148 -11.99 -10.45 -3.54
N VAL A 149 -11.31 -9.30 -3.51
CA VAL A 149 -10.95 -8.57 -4.74
C VAL A 149 -9.77 -9.23 -5.46
N PHE A 150 -8.80 -9.82 -4.74
CA PHE A 150 -7.73 -10.62 -5.37
C PHE A 150 -8.30 -11.86 -6.04
N GLY A 151 -9.22 -12.58 -5.37
CA GLY A 151 -9.91 -13.73 -5.96
C GLY A 151 -10.73 -13.33 -7.19
N LEU A 152 -11.50 -12.24 -7.09
CA LEU A 152 -12.28 -11.71 -8.20
C LEU A 152 -11.40 -11.37 -9.40
N GLY A 153 -10.28 -10.67 -9.20
CA GLY A 153 -9.34 -10.31 -10.28
C GLY A 153 -8.68 -11.53 -10.93
N ALA A 154 -8.27 -12.51 -10.11
CA ALA A 154 -7.71 -13.77 -10.59
C ALA A 154 -8.70 -14.51 -11.49
N PHE A 155 -9.94 -14.68 -11.03
CA PHE A 155 -10.97 -15.34 -11.81
C PHE A 155 -11.43 -14.51 -13.01
N ALA A 156 -11.54 -13.19 -12.90
CA ALA A 156 -11.88 -12.32 -14.03
C ALA A 156 -10.90 -12.51 -15.20
N SER A 157 -9.61 -12.66 -14.89
CA SER A 157 -8.54 -12.86 -15.86
C SER A 157 -8.37 -14.32 -16.32
N ALA A 158 -9.01 -15.27 -15.65
CA ALA A 158 -8.71 -16.70 -15.78
C ALA A 158 -9.00 -17.40 -17.13
N PRO A 159 -9.93 -17.01 -18.03
CA PRO A 159 -10.28 -17.83 -19.20
C PRO A 159 -9.07 -18.19 -20.08
N ASP A 160 -8.20 -17.20 -20.29
CA ASP A 160 -6.98 -17.33 -21.08
C ASP A 160 -5.77 -16.61 -20.43
N GLY A 161 -5.98 -15.78 -19.40
CA GLY A 161 -4.90 -15.00 -18.77
C GLY A 161 -4.29 -13.91 -19.66
N THR A 162 -4.87 -13.66 -20.84
CA THR A 162 -4.31 -12.76 -21.86
C THR A 162 -4.93 -11.37 -21.83
N LEU A 163 -6.17 -11.27 -21.35
CA LEU A 163 -6.85 -9.99 -21.24
C LEU A 163 -6.15 -9.07 -20.24
N LEU A 164 -5.95 -7.82 -20.68
CA LEU A 164 -5.54 -6.75 -19.78
C LEU A 164 -6.63 -6.50 -18.72
N PRO A 165 -6.27 -5.96 -17.54
CA PRO A 165 -7.19 -5.87 -16.40
C PRO A 165 -8.53 -5.20 -16.74
N ILE A 166 -8.51 -4.06 -17.43
CA ILE A 166 -9.73 -3.32 -17.79
C ILE A 166 -10.60 -4.14 -18.76
N ALA A 167 -9.98 -4.79 -19.74
CA ALA A 167 -10.68 -5.64 -20.70
C ALA A 167 -11.29 -6.88 -20.02
N ALA A 168 -10.58 -7.50 -19.08
CA ALA A 168 -11.06 -8.65 -18.32
C ALA A 168 -12.33 -8.31 -17.52
N PHE A 169 -12.32 -7.19 -16.78
CA PHE A 169 -13.49 -6.72 -16.05
C PHE A 169 -14.65 -6.31 -16.96
N LYS A 170 -14.36 -5.70 -18.12
CA LYS A 170 -15.38 -5.37 -19.12
C LYS A 170 -16.07 -6.64 -19.64
N ALA A 171 -15.29 -7.65 -20.00
CA ALA A 171 -15.79 -8.91 -20.53
C ALA A 171 -16.66 -9.65 -19.50
N VAL A 172 -16.26 -9.65 -18.22
CA VAL A 172 -17.08 -10.18 -17.11
C VAL A 172 -18.39 -9.41 -16.95
N GLY A 173 -18.35 -8.08 -17.06
CA GLY A 173 -19.58 -7.29 -16.98
C GLY A 173 -20.51 -7.61 -18.15
N ASP A 174 -20.00 -7.59 -19.38
CA ASP A 174 -20.77 -7.82 -20.60
C ASP A 174 -21.32 -9.26 -20.70
N SER A 175 -20.75 -10.23 -19.97
CA SER A 175 -21.31 -11.59 -19.90
C SER A 175 -22.59 -11.68 -19.05
N ILE A 176 -22.90 -10.67 -18.23
CA ILE A 176 -24.19 -10.60 -17.52
C ILE A 176 -25.27 -10.08 -18.46
N PHE A 177 -25.03 -8.91 -19.08
CA PHE A 177 -25.80 -8.38 -20.18
C PHE A 177 -24.97 -7.37 -20.97
N SER A 178 -25.27 -7.23 -22.26
CA SER A 178 -24.54 -6.32 -23.15
C SER A 178 -24.54 -4.88 -22.64
N GLY A 179 -23.36 -4.28 -22.49
CA GLY A 179 -23.17 -2.90 -22.06
C GLY A 179 -22.97 -2.74 -20.55
N PHE A 180 -23.17 -3.79 -19.75
CA PHE A 180 -22.91 -3.73 -18.32
C PHE A 180 -21.42 -3.54 -18.00
N GLY A 181 -20.51 -4.07 -18.83
CA GLY A 181 -19.07 -3.89 -18.67
C GLY A 181 -18.67 -2.42 -18.67
N THR A 182 -19.31 -1.59 -19.50
CA THR A 182 -19.09 -0.14 -19.55
C THR A 182 -19.53 0.54 -18.24
N ILE A 183 -20.69 0.15 -17.71
CA ILE A 183 -21.19 0.67 -16.42
C ILE A 183 -20.24 0.27 -15.28
N ALA A 184 -19.77 -0.98 -15.31
CA ALA A 184 -18.83 -1.49 -14.32
C ALA A 184 -17.51 -0.70 -14.33
N ILE A 185 -16.92 -0.51 -15.51
CA ILE A 185 -15.70 0.30 -15.66
C ILE A 185 -15.91 1.72 -15.15
N LEU A 186 -17.04 2.36 -15.46
CA LEU A 186 -17.33 3.73 -15.02
C LEU A 186 -17.34 3.84 -13.49
N ILE A 187 -18.06 2.95 -12.81
CA ILE A 187 -18.16 2.97 -11.34
C ILE A 187 -16.80 2.67 -10.70
N LEU A 188 -16.08 1.67 -11.22
CA LEU A 188 -14.74 1.31 -10.72
C LEU A 188 -13.72 2.44 -10.95
N LEU A 189 -13.81 3.15 -12.08
CA LEU A 189 -12.98 4.32 -12.36
C LEU A 189 -13.22 5.44 -11.34
N LEU A 190 -14.46 5.72 -10.96
CA LEU A 190 -14.75 6.72 -9.93
C LEU A 190 -14.12 6.35 -8.58
N GLY A 191 -14.18 5.08 -8.19
CA GLY A 191 -13.49 4.56 -7.01
C GLY A 191 -11.97 4.72 -7.11
N LEU A 192 -11.41 4.39 -8.27
CA LEU A 192 -9.98 4.49 -8.53
C LEU A 192 -9.49 5.94 -8.45
N LEU A 193 -10.23 6.91 -9.02
CA LEU A 193 -9.91 8.33 -8.91
C LEU A 193 -9.90 8.83 -7.46
N ALA A 194 -10.79 8.31 -6.61
CA ALA A 194 -10.79 8.62 -5.18
C ALA A 194 -9.54 8.08 -4.49
N VAL A 195 -9.13 6.85 -4.79
CA VAL A 195 -7.89 6.23 -4.26
C VAL A 195 -6.64 6.98 -4.74
N MET A 196 -6.57 7.36 -6.03
CA MET A 196 -5.50 8.21 -6.56
C MET A 196 -5.35 9.52 -5.80
N SER A 197 -6.48 10.12 -5.40
CA SER A 197 -6.47 11.37 -4.64
C SER A 197 -5.83 11.19 -3.26
N ILE A 198 -6.12 10.07 -2.59
CA ILE A 198 -5.48 9.69 -1.32
C ILE A 198 -3.98 9.50 -1.52
N ASN A 199 -3.59 8.80 -2.59
CA ASN A 199 -2.19 8.51 -2.87
C ASN A 199 -1.39 9.77 -3.22
N ALA A 200 -1.98 10.68 -3.99
CA ALA A 200 -1.39 11.98 -4.27
C ALA A 200 -1.25 12.83 -3.00
N TYR A 201 -2.28 12.85 -2.14
CA TYR A 201 -2.25 13.56 -0.87
C TYR A 201 -1.16 13.02 0.08
N GLY A 202 -1.18 11.72 0.38
CA GLY A 202 -0.20 11.07 1.26
C GLY A 202 1.22 11.14 0.71
N GLY A 203 1.39 10.92 -0.60
CA GLY A 203 2.69 11.05 -1.27
C GLY A 203 3.26 12.47 -1.20
N SER A 204 2.42 13.50 -1.35
CA SER A 204 2.84 14.90 -1.22
C SER A 204 3.27 15.24 0.21
N LEU A 205 2.58 14.72 1.23
CA LEU A 205 2.97 14.87 2.63
C LEU A 205 4.29 14.17 2.93
N ALA A 206 4.46 12.93 2.46
CA ALA A 206 5.71 12.18 2.60
C ALA A 206 6.88 12.94 1.96
N LEU A 207 6.68 13.52 0.77
CA LEU A 207 7.68 14.35 0.10
C LEU A 207 8.06 15.59 0.93
N ILE A 208 7.08 16.30 1.48
CA ILE A 208 7.32 17.45 2.35
C ILE A 208 8.09 17.02 3.62
N SER A 209 7.70 15.92 4.26
CA SER A 209 8.38 15.38 5.44
C SER A 209 9.82 14.94 5.17
N ILE A 210 10.10 14.41 3.97
CA ILE A 210 11.48 14.12 3.53
C ILE A 210 12.30 15.41 3.47
N VAL A 211 11.76 16.47 2.84
CA VAL A 211 12.47 17.76 2.76
C VAL A 211 12.64 18.39 4.14
N ASP A 212 11.60 18.35 4.98
CA ASP A 212 11.59 18.87 6.34
C ASP A 212 12.67 18.23 7.24
N SER A 213 12.97 16.95 7.00
CA SER A 213 14.03 16.22 7.70
C SER A 213 15.43 16.79 7.47
N PHE A 214 15.65 17.50 6.37
CA PHE A 214 16.93 18.15 6.05
C PHE A 214 16.92 19.65 6.29
N LYS A 215 15.77 20.30 6.07
CA LYS A 215 15.60 21.74 6.25
C LYS A 215 14.15 22.02 6.67
N PRO A 216 13.91 22.72 7.81
CA PRO A 216 12.55 23.06 8.24
C PRO A 216 11.72 23.70 7.13
N VAL A 217 10.55 23.13 6.84
CA VAL A 217 9.62 23.59 5.82
C VAL A 217 8.34 24.09 6.47
N ASN A 218 8.00 25.35 6.21
CA ASN A 218 6.66 25.85 6.53
C ASN A 218 5.67 25.32 5.48
N PRO A 219 4.64 24.54 5.86
CA PRO A 219 3.73 23.88 4.91
C PRO A 219 2.70 24.86 4.33
N THR A 220 3.17 25.83 3.56
CA THR A 220 2.35 26.81 2.84
C THR A 220 1.58 26.17 1.68
N ARG A 221 0.56 26.86 1.18
CA ARG A 221 -0.21 26.42 0.01
C ARG A 221 0.68 26.13 -1.21
N ASN A 222 1.69 26.98 -1.45
CA ASN A 222 2.59 26.84 -2.60
C ASN A 222 3.47 25.58 -2.48
N VAL A 223 3.97 25.26 -1.29
CA VAL A 223 4.74 24.04 -1.05
C VAL A 223 3.89 22.78 -1.30
N ARG A 224 2.63 22.79 -0.86
CA ARG A 224 1.69 21.69 -1.11
C ARG A 224 1.39 21.52 -2.59
N ILE A 225 1.10 22.61 -3.30
CA ILE A 225 0.86 22.59 -4.76
C ILE A 225 2.09 22.05 -5.49
N LEU A 226 3.30 22.51 -5.12
CA LEU A 226 4.53 22.03 -5.73
C LEU A 226 4.75 20.53 -5.46
N ALA A 227 4.54 20.07 -4.23
CA ALA A 227 4.68 18.65 -3.89
C ALA A 227 3.70 17.77 -4.66
N VAL A 228 2.44 18.19 -4.80
CA VAL A 228 1.43 17.49 -5.62
C VAL A 228 1.83 17.51 -7.10
N ALA A 229 2.33 18.64 -7.62
CA ALA A 229 2.78 18.74 -9.01
C ALA A 229 3.97 17.82 -9.30
N VAL A 230 4.97 17.77 -8.40
CA VAL A 230 6.11 16.85 -8.52
C VAL A 230 5.65 15.40 -8.49
N MET A 231 4.76 15.05 -7.56
CA MET A 231 4.16 13.71 -7.47
C MET A 231 3.40 13.35 -8.76
N GLY A 232 2.58 14.27 -9.27
CA GLY A 232 1.81 14.07 -10.49
C GLY A 232 2.70 13.87 -11.73
N LEU A 233 3.77 14.66 -11.85
CA LEU A 233 4.72 14.55 -12.96
C LEU A 233 5.50 13.22 -12.94
N THR A 234 5.98 12.78 -11.78
CA THR A 234 6.73 11.51 -11.67
C THR A 234 5.83 10.30 -11.88
N VAL A 235 4.60 10.33 -11.36
CA VAL A 235 3.57 9.30 -11.59
C VAL A 235 3.21 9.25 -13.07
N TRP A 236 2.93 10.40 -13.70
CA TRP A 236 2.61 10.46 -15.12
C TRP A 236 3.74 9.92 -15.99
N GLY A 237 4.98 10.37 -15.75
CA GLY A 237 6.14 9.93 -16.53
C GLY A 237 6.36 8.42 -16.44
N THR A 238 6.13 7.85 -15.26
CA THR A 238 6.27 6.40 -15.03
C THR A 238 5.10 5.64 -15.65
N ALA A 239 3.87 6.10 -15.48
CA ALA A 239 2.69 5.47 -16.07
C ALA A 239 2.77 5.46 -17.61
N ALA A 240 3.19 6.58 -18.20
CA ALA A 240 3.43 6.69 -19.64
C ALA A 240 4.56 5.78 -20.12
N PHE A 241 5.64 5.65 -19.33
CA PHE A 241 6.75 4.76 -19.65
C PHE A 241 6.37 3.28 -19.54
N VAL A 242 5.61 2.88 -18.52
CA VAL A 242 5.23 1.48 -18.27
C VAL A 242 4.11 1.04 -19.23
N GLY A 243 3.02 1.79 -19.28
CA GLY A 243 1.82 1.44 -20.05
C GLY A 243 1.04 0.24 -19.49
N GLU A 244 -0.16 0.00 -20.00
CA GLU A 244 -1.02 -1.10 -19.52
C GLU A 244 -0.44 -2.48 -19.80
N GLU A 245 0.26 -2.66 -20.93
CA GLU A 245 0.83 -3.95 -21.33
C GLU A 245 1.85 -4.50 -20.31
N ARG A 246 2.58 -3.63 -19.61
CA ARG A 246 3.56 -4.01 -18.58
C ARG A 246 3.03 -3.82 -17.17
N PHE A 247 1.74 -3.52 -17.00
CA PHE A 247 1.12 -3.25 -15.71
C PHE A 247 1.35 -4.39 -14.71
N ASN A 248 1.05 -5.64 -15.09
CA ASN A 248 1.16 -6.78 -14.19
C ASN A 248 2.60 -7.00 -13.70
N VAL A 249 3.59 -6.82 -14.59
CA VAL A 249 5.02 -6.94 -14.24
C VAL A 249 5.45 -5.80 -13.33
N PHE A 250 5.06 -4.56 -13.65
CA PHE A 250 5.38 -3.39 -12.83
C PHE A 250 4.77 -3.51 -11.43
N TYR A 251 3.45 -3.74 -11.36
CA TYR A 251 2.71 -3.75 -10.10
C TYR A 251 3.05 -4.95 -9.24
N GLY A 252 3.22 -6.14 -9.84
CA GLY A 252 3.69 -7.34 -9.13
C GLY A 252 5.06 -7.13 -8.48
N ASN A 253 6.04 -6.62 -9.25
CA ASN A 253 7.36 -6.31 -8.68
C ASN A 253 7.28 -5.20 -7.63
N ALA A 254 6.49 -4.15 -7.86
CA ALA A 254 6.31 -3.07 -6.89
C ALA A 254 5.82 -3.60 -5.54
N LEU A 255 4.78 -4.46 -5.55
CA LEU A 255 4.26 -5.07 -4.33
C LEU A 255 5.28 -5.98 -3.64
N VAL A 256 6.05 -6.76 -4.40
CA VAL A 256 7.14 -7.60 -3.85
C VAL A 256 8.23 -6.73 -3.21
N PHE A 257 8.69 -5.69 -3.88
CA PHE A 257 9.69 -4.76 -3.31
C PHE A 257 9.16 -4.05 -2.06
N LEU A 258 7.89 -3.63 -2.06
CA LEU A 258 7.26 -3.06 -0.87
C LEU A 258 7.19 -4.08 0.26
N ALA A 259 6.89 -5.35 -0.03
CA ALA A 259 6.94 -6.42 0.96
C ALA A 259 8.34 -6.52 1.58
N TYR A 260 9.39 -6.50 0.76
CA TYR A 260 10.78 -6.56 1.25
C TYR A 260 11.14 -5.36 2.12
N LEU A 261 10.73 -4.16 1.72
CA LEU A 261 11.03 -2.93 2.45
C LEU A 261 10.25 -2.82 3.76
N PHE A 262 8.98 -3.21 3.78
CA PHE A 262 8.12 -3.07 4.96
C PHE A 262 8.26 -4.23 5.95
N THR A 263 8.66 -5.42 5.52
CA THR A 263 8.85 -6.58 6.42
C THR A 263 9.74 -6.27 7.64
N PRO A 264 11.02 -5.87 7.46
CA PRO A 264 11.90 -5.57 8.58
C PRO A 264 11.42 -4.35 9.39
N TRP A 265 10.85 -3.35 8.71
CA TRP A 265 10.26 -2.19 9.38
C TRP A 265 9.12 -2.59 10.32
N THR A 266 8.17 -3.40 9.84
CA THR A 266 7.03 -3.89 10.64
C THR A 266 7.52 -4.69 11.84
N ALA A 267 8.46 -5.61 11.64
CA ALA A 267 9.03 -6.39 12.74
C ALA A 267 9.62 -5.50 13.85
N ILE A 268 10.41 -4.50 13.47
CA ILE A 268 11.04 -3.58 14.41
C ILE A 268 10.00 -2.76 15.18
N ASN A 269 9.01 -2.20 14.49
CA ASN A 269 7.97 -1.38 15.13
C ASN A 269 7.11 -2.21 16.09
N LEU A 270 6.71 -3.42 15.69
CA LEU A 270 5.90 -4.30 16.54
C LEU A 270 6.68 -4.74 17.79
N ILE A 271 7.93 -5.13 17.62
CA ILE A 271 8.78 -5.53 18.74
C ILE A 271 9.05 -4.36 19.68
N ASP A 272 9.33 -3.18 19.13
CA ASP A 272 9.50 -1.98 19.94
C ASP A 272 8.24 -1.68 20.75
N TYR A 273 7.10 -1.59 20.08
CA TYR A 273 5.84 -1.19 20.69
C TYR A 273 5.34 -2.21 21.71
N PHE A 274 5.32 -3.50 21.37
CA PHE A 274 4.70 -4.53 22.22
C PHE A 274 5.64 -5.15 23.25
N PHE A 275 6.94 -5.27 22.97
CA PHE A 275 7.88 -6.00 23.84
C PHE A 275 8.86 -5.07 24.57
N VAL A 276 9.43 -4.08 23.88
CA VAL A 276 10.46 -3.20 24.45
C VAL A 276 9.83 -2.08 25.27
N ARG A 277 9.06 -1.19 24.63
CA ARG A 277 8.48 0.01 25.23
C ARG A 277 7.08 -0.17 25.79
N LYS A 278 6.37 -1.21 25.33
CA LYS A 278 5.01 -1.56 25.81
C LYS A 278 4.05 -0.37 25.72
N GLY A 279 4.11 0.37 24.61
CA GLY A 279 3.29 1.56 24.37
C GLY A 279 3.67 2.81 25.19
N THR A 280 4.75 2.79 25.97
CA THR A 280 5.17 3.95 26.77
C THR A 280 6.22 4.77 26.01
N TYR A 281 5.85 5.99 25.63
CA TYR A 281 6.71 6.93 24.91
C TYR A 281 6.58 8.32 25.55
N VAL A 282 7.67 9.09 25.55
CA VAL A 282 7.66 10.54 25.81
C VAL A 282 7.46 11.27 24.49
N ILE A 283 6.28 11.81 24.23
CA ILE A 283 5.89 12.34 22.91
C ILE A 283 6.67 13.61 22.56
N LYS A 284 6.83 14.55 23.50
CA LYS A 284 7.56 15.82 23.25
C LYS A 284 9.02 15.59 22.90
N GLU A 285 9.62 14.52 23.40
CA GLU A 285 11.03 14.20 23.14
C GLU A 285 11.25 13.65 21.71
N ILE A 286 10.21 13.13 21.04
CA ILE A 286 10.30 12.66 19.64
C ILE A 286 10.60 13.82 18.69
N PHE A 287 10.09 15.01 19.01
CA PHE A 287 10.25 16.22 18.19
C PHE A 287 11.53 17.01 18.52
N LYS A 288 12.32 16.57 19.50
CA LYS A 288 13.58 17.23 19.88
C LYS A 288 14.76 16.56 19.20
N LYS A 289 15.57 17.33 18.48
CA LYS A 289 16.81 16.87 17.84
C LYS A 289 17.74 16.16 18.84
N ASP A 290 17.88 16.73 20.03
CA ASP A 290 18.74 16.22 21.11
C ASP A 290 17.92 15.58 22.25
N GLY A 291 16.72 15.07 21.93
CA GLY A 291 15.87 14.36 22.90
C GLY A 291 16.38 12.95 23.21
N ILE A 292 15.68 12.25 24.12
CA ILE A 292 16.09 10.90 24.56
C ILE A 292 16.14 9.83 23.44
N TYR A 293 15.46 10.05 22.32
CA TYR A 293 15.50 9.16 21.15
C TYR A 293 16.68 9.42 20.22
N GLY A 294 17.35 10.57 20.41
CA GLY A 294 18.43 11.06 19.56
C GLY A 294 17.97 11.41 18.14
N MET A 295 18.87 12.05 17.39
CA MET A 295 18.63 12.42 16.00
C MET A 295 18.51 11.20 15.06
N TRP A 296 19.17 10.10 15.41
CA TRP A 296 19.17 8.87 14.63
C TRP A 296 18.83 7.68 15.51
N GLY A 297 17.69 7.03 15.25
CA GLY A 297 17.31 5.76 15.85
C GLY A 297 18.18 4.60 15.33
N TRP A 298 19.49 4.65 15.58
CA TRP A 298 20.51 3.77 14.99
C TRP A 298 20.22 2.29 15.25
N ARG A 299 19.65 1.96 16.42
CA ARG A 299 19.24 0.59 16.78
C ARG A 299 18.25 0.01 15.79
N GLY A 300 17.22 0.80 15.46
CA GLY A 300 16.21 0.44 14.45
C GLY A 300 16.81 0.39 13.06
N GLN A 301 17.63 1.38 12.69
CA GLN A 301 18.24 1.43 11.36
C GLN A 301 19.21 0.26 11.11
N LEU A 302 20.02 -0.10 12.10
CA LEU A 302 20.93 -1.23 11.99
C LEU A 302 20.19 -2.55 11.90
N ALA A 303 19.17 -2.76 12.76
CA ALA A 303 18.31 -3.94 12.67
C ALA A 303 17.61 -4.04 11.31
N TYR A 304 17.16 -2.90 10.76
CA TYR A 304 16.52 -2.82 9.45
C TYR A 304 17.47 -3.22 8.32
N VAL A 305 18.66 -2.63 8.29
CA VAL A 305 19.66 -2.92 7.25
C VAL A 305 20.10 -4.38 7.33
N ILE A 306 20.39 -4.91 8.52
CA ILE A 306 20.76 -6.32 8.69
C ILE A 306 19.61 -7.23 8.24
N GLY A 307 18.36 -6.90 8.60
CA GLY A 307 17.17 -7.59 8.13
C GLY A 307 17.11 -7.69 6.61
N ILE A 308 17.20 -6.56 5.90
CA ILE A 308 17.22 -6.52 4.43
C ILE A 308 18.37 -7.35 3.87
N LEU A 309 19.60 -7.17 4.37
CA LEU A 309 20.77 -7.90 3.86
C LEU A 309 20.61 -9.42 4.00
N CYS A 310 20.01 -9.89 5.09
CA CYS A 310 19.71 -11.31 5.30
C CYS A 310 18.58 -11.81 4.39
N MET A 311 17.68 -10.94 3.93
CA MET A 311 16.61 -11.31 3.01
C MET A 311 17.07 -11.43 1.55
N ILE A 312 18.10 -10.66 1.13
CA ILE A 312 18.57 -10.61 -0.27
C ILE A 312 18.79 -12.01 -0.88
N PRO A 313 19.47 -12.97 -0.21
CA PRO A 313 19.67 -14.31 -0.78
C PRO A 313 18.39 -15.11 -1.05
N PHE A 314 17.25 -14.69 -0.49
CA PHE A 314 15.94 -15.32 -0.58
C PHE A 314 14.95 -14.57 -1.47
N PHE A 315 15.33 -13.41 -2.04
CA PHE A 315 14.45 -12.66 -2.94
C PHE A 315 14.12 -13.45 -4.19
N VAL A 316 12.88 -13.32 -4.65
CA VAL A 316 12.40 -13.80 -5.94
C VAL A 316 11.61 -12.68 -6.59
N THR A 317 12.24 -12.04 -7.57
CA THR A 317 11.67 -10.97 -8.38
C THR A 317 11.88 -11.29 -9.84
N SER A 318 11.18 -10.57 -10.73
CA SER A 318 11.42 -10.73 -12.17
C SER A 318 12.89 -10.47 -12.60
N PRO A 319 13.58 -9.42 -12.12
CA PRO A 319 14.98 -9.17 -12.50
C PRO A 319 16.02 -9.93 -11.67
N TYR A 320 15.66 -10.50 -10.52
CA TYR A 320 16.61 -11.08 -9.59
C TYR A 320 16.01 -12.22 -8.78
N VAL A 321 16.71 -13.36 -8.78
CA VAL A 321 16.45 -14.50 -7.88
C VAL A 321 17.71 -14.73 -7.05
N GLY A 322 17.58 -14.69 -5.73
CA GLY A 322 18.70 -14.88 -4.81
C GLY A 322 19.27 -16.30 -4.87
N PRO A 323 20.58 -16.49 -4.60
CA PRO A 323 21.23 -17.80 -4.72
C PRO A 323 20.61 -18.88 -3.84
N ILE A 324 20.13 -18.53 -2.64
CA ILE A 324 19.47 -19.50 -1.77
C ILE A 324 18.06 -19.82 -2.30
N ALA A 325 17.29 -18.81 -2.72
CA ALA A 325 15.99 -19.03 -3.36
C ALA A 325 16.11 -19.94 -4.60
N GLN A 326 17.12 -19.72 -5.46
CA GLN A 326 17.37 -20.58 -6.63
C GLN A 326 17.59 -22.04 -6.22
N SER A 327 18.38 -22.29 -5.17
CA SER A 327 18.64 -23.64 -4.67
C SER A 327 17.40 -24.30 -4.03
N LEU A 328 16.42 -23.50 -3.61
CA LEU A 328 15.16 -23.94 -2.99
C LEU A 328 13.98 -23.90 -3.97
N GLY A 329 14.23 -24.06 -5.28
CA GLY A 329 13.18 -24.13 -6.29
C GLY A 329 12.54 -22.78 -6.64
N SER A 330 13.29 -21.68 -6.47
CA SER A 330 12.84 -20.30 -6.73
C SER A 330 11.62 -19.89 -5.90
N VAL A 331 11.54 -20.38 -4.67
CA VAL A 331 10.51 -20.03 -3.70
C VAL A 331 10.97 -18.83 -2.87
N ASP A 332 10.10 -17.82 -2.73
CA ASP A 332 10.40 -16.61 -1.96
C ASP A 332 10.20 -16.84 -0.45
N TYR A 333 11.30 -17.01 0.29
CA TYR A 333 11.28 -17.14 1.76
C TYR A 333 11.68 -15.86 2.49
N SER A 334 11.87 -14.76 1.77
CA SER A 334 12.45 -13.53 2.30
C SER A 334 11.71 -13.03 3.55
N ILE A 335 10.37 -13.02 3.55
CA ILE A 335 9.56 -12.51 4.66
C ILE A 335 9.81 -13.32 5.95
N PHE A 336 9.89 -14.65 5.82
CA PHE A 336 10.12 -15.56 6.95
C PHE A 336 11.54 -15.45 7.54
N VAL A 337 12.48 -14.86 6.80
CA VAL A 337 13.82 -14.53 7.30
C VAL A 337 13.86 -13.10 7.86
N GLY A 338 13.30 -12.14 7.12
CA GLY A 338 13.33 -10.72 7.45
C GLY A 338 12.63 -10.39 8.77
N LEU A 339 11.46 -10.99 9.02
CA LEU A 339 10.70 -10.79 10.26
C LEU A 339 11.51 -11.17 11.50
N PRO A 340 11.94 -12.44 11.68
CA PRO A 340 12.65 -12.85 12.89
C PRO A 340 14.03 -12.19 13.00
N VAL A 341 14.80 -12.06 11.92
CA VAL A 341 16.13 -11.44 11.98
C VAL A 341 16.04 -10.00 12.47
N SER A 342 15.16 -9.19 11.89
CA SER A 342 15.01 -7.78 12.27
C SER A 342 14.51 -7.64 13.71
N ALA A 343 13.55 -8.48 14.11
CA ALA A 343 13.03 -8.53 15.47
C ALA A 343 14.12 -8.86 16.50
N ILE A 344 14.89 -9.92 16.27
CA ILE A 344 15.94 -10.39 17.17
C ILE A 344 17.05 -9.34 17.29
N ILE A 345 17.56 -8.83 16.16
CA ILE A 345 18.61 -7.82 16.18
C ILE A 345 18.13 -6.56 16.91
N TYR A 346 16.89 -6.11 16.67
CA TYR A 346 16.36 -4.97 17.39
C TYR A 346 16.25 -5.23 18.90
N LEU A 347 15.76 -6.39 19.33
CA LEU A 347 15.70 -6.78 20.74
C LEU A 347 17.07 -6.73 21.41
N LEU A 348 18.10 -7.22 20.73
CA LEU A 348 19.47 -7.21 21.25
C LEU A 348 20.00 -5.78 21.41
N LEU A 349 19.81 -4.93 20.40
CA LEU A 349 20.26 -3.54 20.43
C LEU A 349 19.45 -2.68 21.42
N ALA A 350 18.17 -2.98 21.59
CA ALA A 350 17.26 -2.30 22.50
C ALA A 350 17.62 -2.48 23.99
N LYS A 351 18.41 -3.50 24.35
CA LYS A 351 18.91 -3.68 25.73
C LYS A 351 19.72 -2.50 26.26
N SER A 352 20.26 -1.66 25.38
CA SER A 352 21.01 -0.45 25.73
C SER A 352 20.12 0.79 25.98
N ILE A 353 18.80 0.63 25.95
CA ILE A 353 17.84 1.73 26.18
C ILE A 353 17.54 1.83 27.68
N ASP A 354 17.63 3.04 28.23
CA ASP A 354 17.23 3.31 29.61
C ASP A 354 15.69 3.45 29.71
N LEU A 355 15.01 2.30 29.71
CA LEU A 355 13.55 2.24 29.79
C LEU A 355 13.01 2.80 31.12
N LYS A 356 13.80 2.77 32.20
CA LYS A 356 13.37 3.31 33.50
C LYS A 356 13.30 4.84 33.45
N LYS A 357 14.30 5.48 32.87
CA LYS A 357 14.30 6.93 32.63
C LYS A 357 13.19 7.32 31.66
N GLU A 358 13.00 6.57 30.58
CA GLU A 358 11.94 6.84 29.61
C GLU A 358 10.55 6.77 30.25
N GLN A 359 10.29 5.73 31.07
CA GLN A 359 9.03 5.58 31.81
C GLN A 359 8.80 6.68 32.85
N SER A 360 9.85 7.12 33.56
CA SER A 360 9.70 8.20 34.53
C SER A 360 9.40 9.53 33.85
N MET A 361 10.03 9.81 32.72
CA MET A 361 9.75 10.98 31.88
C MET A 361 8.35 10.93 31.27
N ALA A 362 7.89 9.77 30.79
CA ALA A 362 6.55 9.62 30.22
C ALA A 362 5.47 9.86 31.29
N LYS A 363 5.69 9.34 32.51
CA LYS A 363 4.82 9.61 33.65
C LYS A 363 4.78 11.09 34.03
N ALA A 364 5.92 11.79 33.93
CA ALA A 364 6.03 13.22 34.20
C ALA A 364 5.39 14.08 33.09
N GLU A 365 5.43 13.62 31.84
CA GLU A 365 4.73 14.27 30.71
C GLU A 365 3.21 14.18 30.87
N GLY A 366 2.73 13.07 31.43
CA GLY A 366 1.30 12.81 31.61
C GLY A 366 0.57 12.55 30.29
N ASN A 367 -0.76 12.44 30.34
CA ASN A 367 -1.54 12.37 29.11
C ASN A 367 -1.59 13.77 28.48
N LEU A 368 -1.13 13.90 27.23
CA LEU A 368 -1.28 15.11 26.42
C LEU A 368 -2.73 15.36 25.97
N THR A 369 -3.72 14.83 26.69
CA THR A 369 -5.15 15.09 26.47
C THR A 369 -5.48 16.52 26.90
N THR A 370 -5.12 17.48 26.07
CA THR A 370 -5.56 18.87 26.16
C THR A 370 -6.12 19.30 24.81
N LYS A 371 -7.45 19.36 24.75
CA LYS A 371 -8.32 20.18 23.89
C LYS A 371 -7.76 20.53 22.50
N HIS A 372 -8.22 19.81 21.49
CA HIS A 372 -8.48 20.40 20.18
C HIS A 372 -9.99 20.44 19.97
#